data_AF-A0A1I7EYM2-F1
#
_entry.id   AF-A0A1I7EYM2-F1
#
_cell.length_a   1.000
_cell.length_b   1.000
_cell.length_c   1.000
_cell.angle_alpha   90.00
_cell.angle_beta   90.00
_cell.angle_gamma   90.00
#
_symmetry.space_group_name_H-M   'P 1'
#
loop_
_entity.id
_entity.type
_entity.pdbx_description
1 polymer ?
#
loop_
_entity_poly.entity_id
_entity_poly.type
_entity_poly.pdbx_seq_one_letter_code
_entity_poly.pdbx_strand_id
1 'polypeptide(L)'
;MGALIFYTFIYFAGHFAALGLNIIANKKLLNHRLVGLIGVILVAIMHGYKIINSTGHDEDTLYAISYFVVFPVVVISAVLFYLGGKDKDDNNPK
;
A
#
# COMPACT_ATOMS: atom_id res chain seq x y z
N MET A 1 -13.92 -8.25 -4.85
CA MET A 1 -13.39 -7.06 -5.54
C MET A 1 -13.19 -5.83 -4.63
N GLY A 2 -13.68 -5.81 -3.38
CA GLY A 2 -13.50 -4.65 -2.49
C GLY A 2 -12.10 -4.48 -1.87
N ALA A 3 -11.31 -5.55 -1.70
CA ALA A 3 -10.01 -5.45 -1.02
C ALA A 3 -9.00 -4.56 -1.77
N LEU A 4 -8.85 -4.72 -3.10
CA LEU A 4 -7.94 -3.88 -3.88
C LEU A 4 -8.31 -2.39 -3.81
N ILE A 5 -9.60 -2.07 -3.93
CA ILE A 5 -10.12 -0.70 -3.81
C ILE A 5 -9.84 -0.15 -2.41
N PHE A 6 -10.06 -0.95 -1.37
CA PHE A 6 -9.79 -0.58 0.01
C PHE A 6 -8.31 -0.27 0.24
N TYR A 7 -7.38 -1.14 -0.17
CA TYR A 7 -5.95 -0.87 -0.04
C TYR A 7 -5.49 0.32 -0.88
N THR A 8 -6.12 0.55 -2.03
CA THR A 8 -5.88 1.76 -2.84
C THR A 8 -6.29 3.01 -2.08
N PHE A 9 -7.46 2.99 -1.43
CA PHE A 9 -7.90 4.09 -0.57
C PHE A 9 -6.91 4.34 0.58
N ILE A 10 -6.44 3.28 1.25
CA ILE A 10 -5.43 3.39 2.32
C ILE A 10 -4.13 4.01 1.80
N TYR A 11 -3.67 3.60 0.62
CA TYR A 11 -2.50 4.19 -0.02
C TYR A 11 -2.65 5.70 -0.20
N PHE A 12 -3.76 6.14 -0.80
CA PHE A 12 -4.01 7.55 -1.05
C PHE A 12 -4.22 8.34 0.24
N ALA A 13 -4.88 7.77 1.25
CA ALA A 13 -5.01 8.41 2.55
C ALA A 13 -3.64 8.72 3.17
N GLY A 14 -2.73 7.74 3.21
CA GLY A 14 -1.36 7.95 3.71
C GLY A 14 -0.54 8.91 2.84
N HIS A 15 -0.69 8.81 1.52
CA HIS A 15 -0.02 9.68 0.56
C HIS A 15 -0.43 11.14 0.75
N PHE A 16 -1.73 11.44 0.79
CA PHE A 16 -2.24 12.79 0.95
C PHE A 16 -2.01 13.33 2.36
N ALA A 17 -2.07 12.49 3.40
CA ALA A 17 -1.73 12.91 4.74
C ALA A 17 -0.26 13.39 4.84
N ALA A 18 0.67 12.62 4.28
CA ALA A 18 2.09 13.00 4.25
C ALA A 18 2.35 14.22 3.36
N LEU A 19 1.66 14.33 2.21
CA LEU A 19 1.76 15.49 1.34
C LEU A 19 1.24 16.75 2.05
N GLY A 20 0.06 16.68 2.67
CA GLY A 20 -0.52 17.78 3.43
C GLY A 20 0.38 18.22 4.59
N LEU A 21 0.96 17.26 5.32
CA LEU A 21 1.90 17.54 6.39
C LEU A 21 3.15 18.27 5.89
N ASN A 22 3.71 17.85 4.75
CA ASN A 22 4.85 18.55 4.15
C ASN A 22 4.50 19.99 3.73
N ILE A 23 3.30 20.21 3.19
CA ILE A 23 2.82 21.54 2.78
C ILE A 23 2.65 22.44 4.01
N ILE A 24 1.97 21.94 5.06
CA ILE A 24 1.73 22.70 6.30
C ILE A 24 3.04 23.04 7.01
N ALA A 25 3.98 22.09 7.05
CA ALA A 25 5.30 22.31 7.66
C ALA A 25 6.26 23.12 6.77
N ASN A 26 5.86 23.46 5.54
CA ASN A 26 6.69 24.09 4.51
C ASN A 26 8.07 23.43 4.35
N LYS A 27 8.14 22.13 4.60
CA LYS A 27 9.37 21.33 4.58
C LYS A 27 9.05 19.91 4.16
N LYS A 28 9.95 19.30 3.39
CA LYS A 28 9.87 17.88 3.02
C LYS A 28 10.22 17.00 4.23
N LEU A 29 9.24 16.76 5.09
CA LEU A 29 9.38 15.93 6.29
C LEU A 29 9.27 14.44 5.95
N LEU A 30 8.29 14.07 5.14
CA LEU A 30 7.98 12.69 4.84
C LEU A 30 7.96 12.43 3.33
N ASN A 31 8.47 11.28 2.90
CA ASN A 31 8.27 10.82 1.53
C ASN A 31 6.84 10.28 1.39
N HIS A 32 5.95 11.11 0.82
CA HIS A 32 4.53 10.81 0.70
C HIS A 32 4.22 9.47 0.02
N ARG A 33 5.03 9.05 -0.98
CA ARG A 33 4.88 7.74 -1.62
C ARG A 33 5.19 6.58 -0.65
N LEU A 34 6.23 6.73 0.17
CA LEU A 34 6.60 5.72 1.18
C LEU A 34 5.59 5.67 2.32
N VAL A 35 5.07 6.81 2.78
CA VAL A 35 4.06 6.83 3.85
C VAL A 35 2.77 6.13 3.41
N GLY A 36 2.33 6.36 2.17
CA GLY A 36 1.19 5.61 1.60
C GLY A 36 1.44 4.10 1.60
N LEU A 37 2.62 3.65 1.16
CA LEU A 37 3.00 2.22 1.16
C LEU A 37 3.07 1.62 2.56
N ILE A 38 3.67 2.34 3.52
CA ILE A 38 3.74 1.90 4.92
C ILE A 38 2.34 1.72 5.48
N GLY A 39 1.42 2.65 5.20
CA GLY A 39 0.01 2.53 5.60
C GLY A 39 -0.65 1.26 5.05
N VAL A 40 -0.45 0.96 3.76
CA VAL A 40 -0.95 -0.26 3.13
C VAL A 40 -0.41 -1.52 3.82
N ILE A 41 0.90 -1.57 4.10
CA ILE A 41 1.55 -2.72 4.75
C ILE A 41 1.01 -2.92 6.17
N LEU A 42 0.87 -1.86 6.96
CA LEU A 42 0.33 -1.94 8.32
C LEU A 42 -1.10 -2.49 8.33
N VAL A 43 -1.96 -1.96 7.44
CA VAL A 43 -3.33 -2.45 7.32
C VAL A 43 -3.38 -3.89 6.83
N ALA A 44 -2.47 -4.28 5.93
CA ALA A 44 -2.39 -5.66 5.44
C ALA A 44 -2.02 -6.64 6.55
N ILE A 45 -1.07 -6.30 7.42
CA ILE A 45 -0.69 -7.11 8.58
C ILE A 45 -1.89 -7.28 9.52
N MET A 46 -2.58 -6.18 9.85
CA MET A 46 -3.76 -6.24 10.72
C MET A 46 -4.89 -7.08 10.12
N HIS A 47 -5.13 -6.94 8.82
CA HIS A 47 -6.16 -7.70 8.12
C HIS A 47 -5.82 -9.19 8.04
N GLY A 48 -4.57 -9.53 7.69
CA GLY A 48 -4.09 -10.91 7.67
C GLY A 48 -4.18 -11.56 9.05
N TYR A 49 -3.76 -10.86 10.10
CA TYR A 49 -3.89 -11.33 11.48
C TYR A 49 -5.34 -11.61 11.86
N LYS A 50 -6.26 -10.72 11.50
CA LYS A 50 -7.70 -10.92 11.73
C LYS A 50 -8.22 -12.17 11.02
N ILE A 51 -7.81 -12.42 9.78
CA ILE A 51 -8.23 -13.61 9.01
C ILE A 51 -7.75 -14.86 9.75
N ILE A 52 -6.46 -14.97 10.03
CA ILE A 52 -5.84 -16.11 10.74
C ILE A 52 -6.57 -16.42 12.05
N ASN A 53 -6.84 -15.38 12.86
CA ASN A 53 -7.48 -15.56 14.15
C ASN A 53 -8.97 -15.91 14.06
N SER A 54 -9.60 -15.70 12.90
CA SER A 54 -11.03 -15.93 12.69
C SER A 54 -11.36 -17.27 12.01
N THR A 55 -10.43 -17.84 11.24
CA THR A 55 -10.70 -19.01 10.38
C THR A 55 -10.12 -20.33 10.90
N GLY A 56 -9.58 -20.37 12.13
CA GLY A 56 -9.20 -21.63 12.78
C GLY A 56 -8.04 -22.42 12.16
N HIS A 57 -7.38 -21.87 11.13
CA HIS A 57 -6.30 -22.49 10.33
C HIS A 57 -6.73 -23.59 9.33
N ASP A 58 -7.92 -23.48 8.75
CA ASP A 58 -8.35 -24.36 7.66
C ASP A 58 -7.71 -23.97 6.32
N GLU A 59 -7.76 -24.84 5.29
CA GLU A 59 -7.22 -24.60 3.94
C GLU A 59 -7.72 -23.27 3.32
N ASP A 60 -8.93 -22.86 3.67
CA ASP A 60 -9.55 -21.60 3.24
C ASP A 60 -8.82 -20.35 3.77
N THR A 61 -8.09 -20.48 4.88
CA THR A 61 -7.31 -19.39 5.49
C THR A 61 -6.21 -18.91 4.56
N LEU A 62 -5.48 -19.84 3.95
CA LEU A 62 -4.38 -19.52 3.05
C LEU A 62 -4.92 -18.83 1.79
N TYR A 63 -5.98 -19.38 1.20
CA TYR A 63 -6.65 -18.76 0.06
C TYR A 63 -7.13 -17.32 0.38
N ALA A 64 -7.75 -17.12 1.55
CA ALA A 64 -8.25 -15.83 1.97
C ALA A 64 -7.12 -14.79 2.13
N ILE A 65 -6.00 -15.16 2.77
CA ILE A 65 -4.84 -14.27 2.92
C ILE A 65 -4.22 -13.96 1.56
N SER A 66 -4.00 -14.97 0.73
CA SER A 66 -3.39 -14.79 -0.59
C SER A 66 -4.23 -13.85 -1.47
N TYR A 67 -5.55 -14.06 -1.53
CA TYR A 67 -6.42 -13.31 -2.43
C TYR A 67 -6.82 -11.92 -1.89
N PHE A 68 -7.12 -11.81 -0.58
CA PHE A 68 -7.61 -10.55 0.00
C PHE A 68 -6.53 -9.68 0.61
N VAL A 69 -5.32 -10.19 0.85
CA VAL A 69 -4.23 -9.43 1.47
C VAL A 69 -3.01 -9.37 0.55
N VAL A 70 -2.44 -10.52 0.17
CA VAL A 70 -1.18 -10.55 -0.58
C VAL A 70 -1.35 -9.97 -1.97
N PHE A 71 -2.34 -10.44 -2.73
CA PHE A 71 -2.60 -9.98 -4.10
C PHE A 71 -2.74 -8.45 -4.21
N PRO A 72 -3.62 -7.77 -3.45
CA PRO A 72 -3.75 -6.31 -3.58
C PRO A 72 -2.49 -5.55 -3.16
N VAL A 73 -1.77 -6.01 -2.12
CA VAL A 73 -0.51 -5.38 -1.70
C VAL A 73 0.55 -5.49 -2.78
N VAL A 74 0.68 -6.65 -3.42
CA VAL A 74 1.61 -6.88 -4.53
C VAL A 74 1.26 -6.01 -5.72
N VAL A 75 -0.02 -5.94 -6.12
CA VAL A 75 -0.46 -5.10 -7.25
C VAL A 75 -0.14 -3.63 -7.01
N ILE A 76 -0.50 -3.08 -5.83
CA ILE A 76 -0.21 -1.69 -5.49
C ILE A 76 1.31 -1.44 -5.49
N SER A 77 2.09 -2.34 -4.88
CA SER A 77 3.54 -2.20 -4.85
C SER A 77 4.14 -2.20 -6.25
N ALA A 78 3.74 -3.14 -7.11
CA ALA A 78 4.21 -3.24 -8.49
C ALA A 78 3.91 -1.97 -9.30
N VAL A 79 2.68 -1.44 -9.19
CA VAL A 79 2.30 -0.18 -9.86
C VAL A 79 3.18 0.98 -9.38
N LEU A 80 3.44 1.09 -8.09
CA LEU A 80 4.26 2.17 -7.54
C LEU A 80 5.73 2.05 -7.92
N PHE A 81 6.28 0.84 -7.98
CA PHE A 81 7.62 0.61 -8.51
C PHE A 81 7.73 0.97 -9.99
N TYR A 82 6.74 0.58 -10.80
CA TYR A 82 6.68 0.91 -12.22
C TYR A 82 6.65 2.43 -12.44
N LEU A 83 5.77 3.14 -11.75
CA LEU A 83 5.66 4.60 -11.84
C LEU A 83 6.91 5.31 -11.32
N GLY A 84 7.46 4.84 -10.19
CA GLY A 84 8.70 5.39 -9.63
C GLY A 84 9.94 5.15 -10.49
N GLY A 85 9.96 4.07 -11.29
CA GLY A 85 10.99 3.82 -12.30
C GLY A 85 10.85 4.74 -13.50
N LYS A 86 9.63 4.95 -14.00
CA LYS A 86 9.35 5.83 -15.13
C LYS A 86 9.78 7.28 -14.86
N ASP A 87 9.51 7.78 -13.66
CA ASP A 87 9.94 9.13 -13.26
C ASP A 87 11.46 9.32 -13.24
N LYS A 88 12.24 8.24 -13.11
CA LYS A 88 13.70 8.29 -13.13
C LYS A 88 14.26 8.30 -14.54
N ASP A 89 13.67 7.54 -15.45
CA ASP A 89 14.04 7.54 -16.87
C ASP A 89 13.69 8.89 -17.54
N ASP A 90 12.53 9.45 -17.23
CA ASP A 90 12.09 10.74 -17.81
C ASP A 90 12.99 11.93 -17.37
N ASN A 91 13.68 11.82 -16.23
CA ASN A 91 14.61 12.84 -15.71
C ASN A 91 16.08 12.62 -16.12
N ASN A 92 16.36 11.59 -16.91
CA ASN A 92 17.69 11.34 -17.48
C ASN A 92 17.57 11.07 -18.99
N PRO A 93 17.33 12.11 -19.81
CA PRO A 93 17.26 11.95 -21.25
C PRO A 93 18.62 11.47 -21.76
N LYS A 94 18.63 10.28 -22.38
CA LYS A 94 19.79 9.79 -23.12
C LYS A 94 20.06 10.63 -24.35
#